data_AF-A0A0N1CKD8-F1
#
_entry.id   AF-A0A0N1CKD8-F1
#
_cell.length_a   1.000
_cell.length_b   1.000
_cell.length_c   1.000
_cell.angle_alpha   90.00
_cell.angle_beta   90.00
_cell.angle_gamma   90.00
#
_symmetry.space_group_name_H-M   'P 1'
#
loop_
_entity.id
_entity.type
_entity.pdbx_description
1 polymer ?
#
loop_
_entity_poly.entity_id
_entity_poly.type
_entity_poly.pdbx_seq_one_letter_code
_entity_poly.pdbx_strand_id
1 'polypeptide(L)'
;MFKWALKDVIMVGIASLIFGVIYLGAVHFGLLLGTLLTPFGLSVLANEFIFGVWFMAAAFAGYVLRKPGAATITEMIAALLEVFMGNFYGPIIFISGFVQGIGTEAGFALGGYRRYGWFPLITGAIGATITSFIWGIIRSNFVDLKWQLLLTIFVIRLCSALFFSAFLIKIVCDHLTRMGVLNSYPIAADPTLQVAGKTSR
;
A
#
# COMPACT_ATOMS: atom_id res chain seq x y z
N MET A 1 12.84 3.20 22.54
CA MET A 1 13.46 3.36 21.20
C MET A 1 13.03 2.19 20.33
N PHE A 2 12.54 2.44 19.12
CA PHE A 2 12.19 1.38 18.16
C PHE A 2 13.48 0.71 17.66
N LYS A 3 13.93 -0.36 18.34
CA LYS A 3 15.10 -1.12 17.90
C LYS A 3 14.68 -2.09 16.80
N TRP A 4 15.34 -2.01 15.64
CA TRP A 4 15.20 -2.98 14.57
C TRP A 4 15.97 -4.26 14.94
N ALA A 5 15.32 -5.40 14.75
CA ALA A 5 15.94 -6.71 14.89
C ALA A 5 16.10 -7.34 13.49
N LEU A 6 17.00 -8.33 13.38
CA LEU A 6 17.25 -9.03 12.12
C LEU A 6 15.96 -9.60 11.51
N LYS A 7 15.06 -10.17 12.33
CA LYS A 7 13.76 -10.69 11.88
C LYS A 7 12.85 -9.63 11.24
N ASP A 8 13.01 -8.36 11.61
CA ASP A 8 12.20 -7.27 11.02
C ASP A 8 12.72 -6.94 9.63
N VAL A 9 14.05 -6.89 9.47
CA VAL A 9 14.70 -6.69 8.17
C VAL A 9 14.37 -7.83 7.21
N ILE A 10 14.38 -9.07 7.71
CA ILE A 10 13.96 -10.24 6.93
C ILE A 10 12.49 -10.13 6.52
N MET A 11 11.59 -9.71 7.42
CA MET A 11 10.18 -9.49 7.09
C MET A 11 9.99 -8.41 6.03
N VAL A 12 10.72 -7.29 6.12
CA VAL A 12 10.72 -6.26 5.07
C VAL A 12 11.12 -6.87 3.73
N GLY A 13 12.20 -7.64 3.68
CA GLY A 13 12.67 -8.29 2.43
C GLY A 13 11.63 -9.24 1.84
N ILE A 14 11.05 -10.12 2.66
CA ILE A 14 10.03 -11.08 2.22
C ILE A 14 8.77 -10.37 1.72
N ALA A 15 8.26 -9.40 2.50
CA ALA A 15 7.08 -8.63 2.11
C ALA A 15 7.33 -7.86 0.81
N SER A 16 8.49 -7.20 0.70
CA SER A 16 8.86 -6.45 -0.51
C SER A 16 8.92 -7.34 -1.74
N LEU A 17 9.46 -8.56 -1.62
CA LEU A 17 9.50 -9.52 -2.73
C LEU A 17 8.10 -9.95 -3.16
N ILE A 18 7.25 -10.35 -2.21
CA ILE A 18 5.88 -10.80 -2.51
C ILE A 18 5.08 -9.67 -3.17
N PHE A 19 5.10 -8.47 -2.57
CA PHE A 19 4.35 -7.35 -3.10
C PHE A 19 4.95 -6.78 -4.38
N GLY A 20 6.27 -6.80 -4.58
CA GLY A 20 6.88 -6.41 -5.85
C GLY A 20 6.40 -7.25 -7.03
N VAL A 21 6.23 -8.57 -6.83
CA VAL A 21 5.61 -9.46 -7.83
C VAL A 21 4.15 -9.07 -8.08
N ILE A 22 3.38 -8.81 -7.01
CA ILE A 22 1.97 -8.41 -7.11
C ILE A 22 1.84 -7.07 -7.86
N TYR A 23 2.72 -6.10 -7.59
CA TYR A 23 2.73 -4.79 -8.23
C TYR A 23 2.97 -4.92 -9.73
N LEU A 24 3.96 -5.73 -10.13
CA LEU A 24 4.21 -6.00 -11.53
C LEU A 24 2.99 -6.63 -12.21
N GLY A 25 2.31 -7.57 -11.54
CA GLY A 25 1.05 -8.14 -12.03
C GLY A 25 -0.03 -7.07 -12.20
N ALA A 26 -0.17 -6.16 -11.24
CA ALA A 26 -1.11 -5.05 -11.29
C ALA A 26 -0.83 -4.08 -12.44
N VAL A 27 0.45 -3.83 -12.78
CA VAL A 27 0.83 -2.99 -13.92
C VAL A 27 0.33 -3.57 -15.24
N HIS A 28 0.50 -4.88 -15.44
CA HIS A 28 0.03 -5.57 -16.65
C HIS A 28 -1.50 -5.68 -16.67
N PHE A 29 -2.12 -5.90 -15.52
CA PHE A 29 -3.58 -5.91 -15.41
C PHE A 29 -4.18 -4.52 -15.67
N GLY A 30 -3.53 -3.44 -15.20
CA GLY A 30 -3.92 -2.07 -15.47
C GLY A 30 -3.87 -1.72 -16.96
N LEU A 31 -2.86 -2.23 -17.69
CA LEU A 31 -2.80 -2.11 -19.14
C LEU A 31 -4.00 -2.79 -19.81
N LEU A 32 -4.29 -4.04 -19.43
CA LEU A 32 -5.46 -4.78 -19.95
C LEU A 32 -6.76 -4.01 -19.67
N LEU A 33 -6.94 -3.53 -18.44
CA LEU A 33 -8.11 -2.74 -18.05
C LEU A 33 -8.21 -1.44 -18.87
N GLY A 34 -7.09 -0.78 -19.15
CA GLY A 34 -7.02 0.37 -20.05
C GLY A 34 -7.51 0.06 -21.45
N THR A 35 -7.10 -1.06 -22.03
CA THR A 35 -7.59 -1.49 -23.36
C THR A 35 -9.11 -1.72 -23.37
N LEU A 36 -9.64 -2.39 -22.34
CA LEU A 36 -11.08 -2.66 -22.21
C LEU A 36 -11.92 -1.40 -22.00
N LEU A 37 -11.37 -0.40 -21.33
CA LEU A 37 -12.06 0.87 -21.03
C LEU A 37 -11.92 1.92 -22.14
N THR A 38 -11.07 1.67 -23.14
CA THR A 38 -10.83 2.58 -24.27
C THR A 38 -12.10 2.92 -25.06
N PRO A 39 -12.98 1.96 -25.43
CA PRO A 39 -14.22 2.26 -26.16
C PRO A 39 -15.17 3.20 -25.42
N PHE A 40 -15.02 3.30 -24.10
CA PHE A 40 -15.85 4.15 -23.23
C PHE A 40 -15.17 5.49 -22.88
N GLY A 41 -13.96 5.74 -23.37
CA GLY A 41 -13.17 6.93 -23.00
C GLY A 41 -12.67 6.93 -21.56
N LEU A 42 -12.69 5.78 -20.87
CA LEU A 42 -12.35 5.64 -19.45
C LEU A 42 -10.94 5.08 -19.22
N SER A 43 -10.14 4.92 -20.28
CA SER A 43 -8.79 4.35 -20.21
C SER A 43 -7.86 5.12 -19.25
N VAL A 44 -8.04 6.44 -19.13
CA VAL A 44 -7.28 7.29 -18.18
C VAL A 44 -7.53 6.92 -16.71
N LEU A 45 -8.67 6.30 -16.40
CA LEU A 45 -9.05 5.88 -15.05
C LEU A 45 -8.67 4.43 -14.74
N ALA A 46 -8.16 3.67 -15.70
CA ALA A 46 -7.96 2.23 -15.57
C ALA A 46 -7.07 1.87 -14.36
N ASN A 47 -5.90 2.51 -14.26
CA ASN A 47 -5.00 2.27 -13.12
C ASN A 47 -5.59 2.77 -11.79
N GLU A 48 -6.46 3.77 -11.81
CA GLU A 48 -7.03 4.36 -10.60
C GLU A 48 -7.90 3.37 -9.83
N PHE A 49 -8.61 2.48 -10.54
CA PHE A 49 -9.44 1.44 -9.92
C PHE A 49 -8.64 0.43 -9.09
N ILE A 50 -7.39 0.17 -9.47
CA ILE A 50 -6.51 -0.80 -8.81
C ILE A 50 -5.31 -0.14 -8.13
N PHE A 51 -5.29 1.19 -8.06
CA PHE A 51 -4.14 1.97 -7.59
C PHE A 51 -3.71 1.60 -6.16
N GLY A 52 -4.66 1.20 -5.33
CA GLY A 52 -4.39 0.78 -3.96
C GLY A 52 -3.48 -0.44 -3.84
N VAL A 53 -3.32 -1.24 -4.91
CA VAL A 53 -2.40 -2.38 -4.93
C VAL A 53 -0.97 -1.91 -4.64
N TRP A 54 -0.53 -0.82 -5.25
CA TRP A 54 0.81 -0.25 -5.04
C TRP A 54 1.02 0.41 -3.67
N PHE A 55 0.08 0.30 -2.72
CA PHE A 55 0.28 0.75 -1.33
C PHE A 55 0.28 -0.43 -0.34
N MET A 56 0.10 -1.65 -0.84
CA MET A 56 -0.09 -2.84 -0.01
C MET A 56 1.18 -3.23 0.74
N ALA A 57 2.37 -3.05 0.15
CA ALA A 57 3.63 -3.38 0.82
C ALA A 57 3.85 -2.49 2.05
N ALA A 58 3.72 -1.16 1.88
CA ALA A 58 3.80 -0.19 2.95
C ALA A 58 2.79 -0.48 4.06
N ALA A 59 1.53 -0.71 3.70
CA ALA A 59 0.47 -0.98 4.66
C ALA A 59 0.69 -2.28 5.43
N PHE A 60 1.10 -3.35 4.75
CA PHE A 60 1.44 -4.63 5.38
C PHE A 60 2.58 -4.47 6.38
N ALA A 61 3.72 -3.93 5.93
CA ALA A 61 4.90 -3.80 6.79
C ALA A 61 4.66 -2.83 7.96
N GLY A 62 3.99 -1.70 7.70
CA GLY A 62 3.59 -0.75 8.74
C GLY A 62 2.69 -1.38 9.79
N TYR A 63 1.72 -2.21 9.38
CA TYR A 63 0.78 -2.85 10.29
C TYR A 63 1.39 -4.03 11.06
N VAL A 64 2.27 -4.81 10.42
CA VAL A 64 2.96 -5.95 11.05
C VAL A 64 4.06 -5.50 11.99
N LEU A 65 4.98 -4.65 11.51
CA LEU A 65 6.20 -4.27 12.22
C LEU A 65 5.98 -3.12 13.20
N ARG A 66 5.12 -2.16 12.86
CA ARG A 66 4.74 -1.01 13.70
C ARG A 66 5.97 -0.24 14.21
N LYS A 67 6.92 -0.02 13.30
CA LYS A 67 8.17 0.70 13.54
C LYS A 67 8.32 1.83 12.52
N PRO A 68 8.88 2.99 12.93
CA PRO A 68 9.19 4.06 12.00
C PRO A 68 10.07 3.59 10.84
N GLY A 69 9.67 3.95 9.63
CA GLY A 69 10.33 3.64 8.38
C GLY A 69 9.98 2.27 7.80
N ALA A 70 9.23 1.43 8.52
CA ALA A 70 8.88 0.10 8.04
C ALA A 70 8.00 0.13 6.78
N ALA A 71 7.05 1.06 6.72
CA ALA A 71 6.17 1.20 5.58
C ALA A 71 6.97 1.74 4.38
N THR A 72 7.70 2.84 4.56
CA THR A 72 8.47 3.47 3.46
C THR A 72 9.54 2.56 2.88
N ILE A 73 10.35 1.92 3.73
CA ILE A 73 11.47 1.08 3.25
C ILE A 73 10.93 -0.12 2.46
N THR A 74 9.86 -0.77 2.95
CA THR A 74 9.25 -1.91 2.26
C THR A 74 8.67 -1.49 0.92
N GLU A 75 8.01 -0.34 0.86
CA GLU A 75 7.45 0.19 -0.39
C GLU A 75 8.53 0.47 -1.44
N MET A 76 9.63 1.10 -1.03
CA MET A 76 10.75 1.40 -1.92
C MET A 76 11.41 0.13 -2.46
N ILE A 77 11.61 -0.88 -1.61
CA ILE A 77 12.22 -2.15 -2.04
C ILE A 77 11.24 -2.91 -2.95
N ALA A 78 9.94 -2.92 -2.65
CA ALA A 78 8.92 -3.53 -3.51
C ALA A 78 8.91 -2.87 -4.90
N ALA A 79 8.89 -1.53 -4.95
CA ALA A 79 8.98 -0.76 -6.19
C ALA A 79 10.29 -0.98 -6.94
N LEU A 80 11.42 -1.14 -6.23
CA LEU A 80 12.71 -1.45 -6.87
C LEU A 80 12.70 -2.84 -7.50
N LEU A 81 12.15 -3.84 -6.81
CA LEU A 81 12.02 -5.20 -7.32
C LEU A 81 11.07 -5.24 -8.52
N GLU A 82 9.96 -4.53 -8.46
CA GLU A 82 9.04 -4.34 -9.58
C GLU A 82 9.77 -3.77 -10.82
N VAL A 83 10.64 -2.78 -10.64
CA VAL A 83 11.47 -2.25 -11.74
C VAL A 83 12.42 -3.32 -12.29
N PHE A 84 13.14 -4.03 -11.43
CA PHE A 84 14.09 -5.08 -11.85
C PHE A 84 13.40 -6.25 -12.57
N MET A 85 12.15 -6.52 -12.25
CA MET A 85 11.36 -7.55 -12.92
C MET A 85 10.76 -7.09 -14.27
N GLY A 86 11.02 -5.85 -14.72
CA GLY A 86 10.69 -5.40 -16.06
C GLY A 86 9.46 -4.47 -16.14
N ASN A 87 9.18 -3.67 -15.12
CA ASN A 87 8.16 -2.64 -15.22
C ASN A 87 8.50 -1.63 -16.35
N PHE A 88 7.60 -1.51 -17.33
CA PHE A 88 7.79 -0.68 -18.53
C PHE A 88 7.82 0.82 -18.27
N TYR A 89 7.39 1.29 -17.09
CA TYR A 89 7.57 2.69 -16.68
C TYR A 89 9.00 3.01 -16.25
N GLY A 90 9.84 2.00 -16.00
CA GLY A 90 11.26 2.16 -15.68
C GLY A 90 11.56 2.70 -14.27
N PRO A 91 12.78 3.20 -14.02
CA PRO A 91 13.28 3.54 -12.68
C PRO A 91 12.49 4.61 -11.92
N ILE A 92 11.67 5.41 -12.61
CA ILE A 92 10.78 6.41 -11.98
C ILE A 92 9.80 5.79 -10.98
N ILE A 93 9.53 4.49 -11.10
CA ILE A 93 8.68 3.74 -10.17
C ILE A 93 9.32 3.66 -8.78
N PHE A 94 10.66 3.61 -8.67
CA PHE A 94 11.34 3.68 -7.38
C PHE A 94 11.06 4.99 -6.64
N ILE A 95 11.08 6.11 -7.36
CA ILE A 95 10.73 7.44 -6.80
C ILE A 95 9.24 7.47 -6.42
N SER A 96 8.38 6.86 -7.24
CA SER A 96 6.95 6.76 -6.96
C SER A 96 6.70 5.96 -5.66
N GLY A 97 7.38 4.83 -5.48
CA GLY A 97 7.33 4.02 -4.26
C GLY A 97 7.84 4.77 -3.04
N PHE A 98 8.89 5.58 -3.17
CA PHE A 98 9.33 6.45 -2.07
C PHE A 98 8.23 7.44 -1.64
N VAL A 99 7.61 8.13 -2.60
CA VAL A 99 6.55 9.11 -2.32
C VAL A 99 5.31 8.46 -1.71
N GLN A 100 4.92 7.29 -2.20
CA GLN A 100 3.79 6.51 -1.67
C GLN A 100 4.08 5.97 -0.27
N GLY A 101 5.31 5.50 -0.07
CA GLY A 101 5.82 5.00 1.19
C GLY A 101 5.77 6.06 2.29
N ILE A 102 6.31 7.26 2.05
CA ILE A 102 6.25 8.37 3.02
C ILE A 102 4.81 8.78 3.34
N GLY A 103 3.90 8.75 2.35
CA GLY A 103 2.48 9.02 2.59
C GLY A 103 1.84 8.00 3.51
N THR A 104 2.11 6.72 3.26
CA THR A 104 1.62 5.63 4.13
C THR A 104 2.20 5.75 5.53
N GLU A 105 3.52 5.90 5.64
CA GLU A 105 4.25 6.03 6.90
C GLU A 105 3.75 7.20 7.74
N ALA A 106 3.49 8.35 7.12
CA ALA A 106 2.90 9.51 7.79
C ALA A 106 1.54 9.15 8.43
N GLY A 107 0.71 8.39 7.73
CA GLY A 107 -0.56 7.88 8.25
C GLY A 107 -0.40 6.99 9.49
N PHE A 108 0.61 6.12 9.51
CA PHE A 108 0.95 5.30 10.68
C PHE A 108 1.55 6.14 11.82
N ALA A 109 2.35 7.15 11.49
CA ALA A 109 2.97 8.07 12.43
C ALA A 109 1.94 8.91 13.19
N LEU A 110 0.80 9.27 12.57
CA LEU A 110 -0.33 9.93 13.25
C LEU A 110 -0.86 9.13 14.44
N GLY A 111 -0.83 7.79 14.35
CA GLY A 111 -1.17 6.89 15.44
C GLY A 111 0.00 6.59 16.39
N GLY A 112 1.14 7.25 16.23
CA GLY A 112 2.39 7.03 16.96
C GLY A 112 2.90 5.60 16.90
N TYR A 113 2.52 4.83 15.86
CA TYR A 113 2.78 3.39 15.73
C TYR A 113 2.17 2.51 16.85
N ARG A 114 1.25 3.07 17.66
CA ARG A 114 0.64 2.38 18.81
C ARG A 114 -0.81 1.98 18.56
N ARG A 115 -1.52 2.65 17.66
CA ARG A 115 -2.94 2.41 17.34
C ARG A 115 -3.16 1.16 16.49
N TYR A 116 -3.96 0.23 16.98
CA TYR A 116 -4.27 -1.06 16.34
C TYR A 116 -5.57 -0.99 15.52
N GLY A 117 -5.90 -2.08 14.83
CA GLY A 117 -7.14 -2.16 14.05
C GLY A 117 -7.10 -1.34 12.75
N TRP A 118 -8.25 -0.76 12.40
CA TRP A 118 -8.48 -0.08 11.13
C TRP A 118 -7.83 1.29 11.01
N PHE A 119 -7.66 2.00 12.12
CA PHE A 119 -7.18 3.38 12.14
C PHE A 119 -5.86 3.60 11.37
N PRO A 120 -4.75 2.91 11.70
CA PRO A 120 -3.46 3.17 11.04
C PRO A 120 -3.48 2.82 9.54
N LEU A 121 -4.28 1.83 9.15
CA LEU A 121 -4.41 1.38 7.77
C LEU A 121 -5.19 2.39 6.92
N ILE A 122 -6.29 2.93 7.47
CA ILE A 122 -7.10 3.96 6.81
C ILE A 122 -6.30 5.25 6.67
N THR A 123 -5.64 5.72 7.73
CA THR A 123 -4.81 6.94 7.66
C THR A 123 -3.61 6.75 6.75
N GLY A 124 -3.01 5.56 6.72
CA GLY A 124 -1.96 5.19 5.77
C GLY A 124 -2.45 5.26 4.32
N ALA A 125 -3.58 4.64 4.02
CA ALA A 125 -4.19 4.66 2.68
C ALA A 125 -4.50 6.10 2.21
N ILE A 126 -5.05 6.94 3.09
CA ILE A 126 -5.31 8.36 2.80
C ILE A 126 -4.00 9.10 2.52
N GLY A 127 -2.97 8.92 3.36
CA GLY A 127 -1.68 9.57 3.18
C GLY A 127 -0.97 9.17 1.89
N ALA A 128 -0.98 7.88 1.54
CA ALA A 128 -0.47 7.35 0.28
C ALA A 128 -1.23 7.93 -0.93
N THR A 129 -2.56 8.05 -0.82
CA THR A 129 -3.40 8.64 -1.86
C THR A 129 -3.03 10.10 -2.09
N ILE A 130 -2.92 10.91 -1.03
CA ILE A 130 -2.57 12.34 -1.14
C ILE A 130 -1.20 12.52 -1.78
N THR A 131 -0.18 11.83 -1.26
CA THR A 131 1.20 11.97 -1.74
C THR A 131 1.37 11.47 -3.17
N SER A 132 0.80 10.32 -3.52
CA SER A 132 0.81 9.80 -4.89
C SER A 132 0.02 10.68 -5.86
N PHE A 133 -1.04 11.33 -5.41
CA PHE A 133 -1.83 12.25 -6.23
C PHE A 133 -1.04 13.51 -6.54
N ILE A 134 -0.40 14.12 -5.53
CA ILE A 134 0.52 15.25 -5.71
C ILE A 134 1.65 14.87 -6.68
N TRP A 135 2.27 13.70 -6.48
CA TRP A 135 3.30 13.19 -7.40
C TRP A 135 2.78 13.00 -8.83
N GLY A 136 1.55 12.50 -8.98
CA GLY A 136 0.88 12.35 -10.26
C GLY A 136 0.71 13.68 -11.00
N ILE A 137 0.35 14.76 -10.29
CA ILE A 137 0.22 16.10 -10.86
C ILE A 137 1.56 16.59 -11.42
N ILE A 138 2.64 16.43 -10.65
CA ILE A 138 3.99 16.86 -11.04
C ILE A 138 4.50 16.03 -12.23
N ARG A 139 4.35 14.71 -12.17
CA ARG A 139 4.89 13.79 -13.19
C ARG A 139 4.14 13.86 -14.51
N SER A 140 2.82 13.95 -14.47
CA SER A 140 1.96 13.77 -15.65
C SER A 140 1.49 15.10 -16.25
N ASN A 141 2.02 16.23 -15.75
CA ASN A 141 1.64 17.59 -16.11
C ASN A 141 0.12 17.77 -16.12
N PHE A 142 -0.56 17.27 -15.07
CA PHE A 142 -2.01 17.26 -15.00
C PHE A 142 -2.66 18.66 -14.83
N VAL A 143 -1.86 19.72 -14.94
CA VAL A 143 -2.27 21.12 -14.81
C VAL A 143 -3.31 21.52 -15.86
N ASP A 144 -3.30 20.85 -17.03
CA ASP A 144 -4.23 21.10 -18.13
C ASP A 144 -5.53 20.26 -18.05
N LEU A 145 -5.66 19.34 -17.08
CA LEU A 145 -6.91 18.58 -16.92
C LEU A 145 -7.98 19.40 -16.20
N LYS A 146 -9.22 19.24 -16.66
CA LYS A 146 -10.39 19.77 -15.98
C LYS A 146 -10.40 19.30 -14.52
N TRP A 147 -10.65 20.22 -13.60
CA TRP A 147 -10.71 19.94 -12.15
C TRP A 147 -11.65 18.77 -11.81
N GLN A 148 -12.70 18.56 -12.61
CA GLN A 148 -13.66 17.46 -12.46
C GLN A 148 -12.98 16.10 -12.56
N LEU A 149 -12.11 15.94 -13.56
CA LEU A 149 -11.40 14.68 -13.79
C LEU A 149 -10.34 14.45 -12.71
N LEU A 150 -9.68 15.50 -12.23
CA LEU A 150 -8.77 15.41 -11.09
C LEU A 150 -9.48 14.92 -9.83
N LEU A 151 -10.67 15.46 -9.55
CA LEU A 151 -11.49 15.01 -8.42
C LEU A 151 -11.92 13.55 -8.60
N THR A 152 -12.35 13.16 -9.80
CA THR A 152 -12.72 11.76 -10.11
C THR A 152 -11.54 10.81 -9.90
N ILE A 153 -10.36 11.14 -10.41
CA ILE A 153 -9.12 10.36 -10.20
C ILE A 153 -8.84 10.20 -8.71
N PHE A 154 -8.87 11.31 -7.96
CA PHE A 154 -8.59 11.27 -6.52
C PHE A 154 -9.57 10.37 -5.77
N VAL A 155 -10.87 10.50 -6.04
CA VAL A 155 -11.91 9.70 -5.36
C VAL A 155 -11.78 8.21 -5.69
N ILE A 156 -11.60 7.86 -6.97
CA ILE A 156 -11.45 6.46 -7.38
C ILE A 156 -10.18 5.86 -6.76
N ARG A 157 -9.07 6.60 -6.81
CA ARG A 157 -7.80 6.20 -6.18
C ARG A 157 -7.96 5.96 -4.68
N LEU A 158 -8.65 6.87 -3.99
CA LEU A 158 -8.89 6.76 -2.55
C LEU A 158 -9.72 5.51 -2.23
N CYS A 159 -10.79 5.27 -2.99
CA CYS A 159 -11.61 4.06 -2.85
C CYS A 159 -10.77 2.79 -3.07
N SER A 160 -9.93 2.79 -4.11
CA SER A 160 -9.00 1.70 -4.40
C SER A 160 -8.00 1.48 -3.25
N ALA A 161 -7.38 2.54 -2.74
CA ALA A 161 -6.45 2.51 -1.61
C ALA A 161 -7.11 1.93 -0.35
N LEU A 162 -8.28 2.42 0.02
CA LEU A 162 -9.02 1.91 1.17
C LEU A 162 -9.37 0.42 1.02
N PHE A 163 -9.70 -0.02 -0.19
CA PHE A 163 -9.99 -1.42 -0.44
C PHE A 163 -8.74 -2.31 -0.36
N PHE A 164 -7.70 -2.00 -1.13
CA PHE A 164 -6.52 -2.87 -1.23
C PHE A 164 -5.56 -2.72 -0.05
N SER A 165 -5.21 -1.49 0.32
CA SER A 165 -4.17 -1.25 1.32
C SER A 165 -4.69 -1.17 2.74
N ALA A 166 -5.99 -0.92 2.95
CA ALA A 166 -6.59 -1.00 4.28
C ALA A 166 -7.40 -2.29 4.50
N PHE A 167 -8.46 -2.51 3.72
CA PHE A 167 -9.36 -3.65 3.93
C PHE A 167 -8.71 -5.01 3.67
N LEU A 168 -8.13 -5.21 2.49
CA LEU A 168 -7.53 -6.49 2.14
C LEU A 168 -6.30 -6.80 3.02
N ILE A 169 -5.42 -5.81 3.25
CA ILE A 169 -4.29 -5.97 4.17
C ILE A 169 -4.73 -6.30 5.59
N LYS A 170 -5.79 -5.66 6.12
CA LYS A 170 -6.30 -6.00 7.45
C LYS A 170 -6.67 -7.47 7.54
N ILE A 171 -7.46 -7.95 6.57
CA ILE A 171 -7.91 -9.35 6.55
C ILE A 171 -6.70 -10.30 6.44
N VAL A 172 -5.78 -10.06 5.51
CA VAL A 172 -4.61 -10.90 5.30
C VAL A 172 -3.76 -10.97 6.57
N CYS A 173 -3.42 -9.83 7.15
CA CYS A 173 -2.60 -9.75 8.37
C CYS A 173 -3.30 -10.41 9.57
N ASP A 174 -4.61 -10.22 9.72
CA ASP A 174 -5.38 -10.85 10.79
C ASP A 174 -5.39 -12.37 10.68
N HIS A 175 -5.61 -12.90 9.47
CA HIS A 175 -5.59 -14.33 9.22
C HIS A 175 -4.19 -14.92 9.43
N LEU A 176 -3.14 -14.28 8.93
CA LEU A 176 -1.75 -14.70 9.15
C LEU A 176 -1.38 -14.70 10.64
N THR A 177 -1.88 -13.73 11.40
CA THR A 177 -1.67 -13.66 12.85
C THR A 177 -2.41 -14.80 13.56
N ARG A 178 -3.66 -15.08 13.19
CA ARG A 178 -4.43 -16.21 13.76
C ARG A 178 -3.83 -17.58 13.45
N MET A 179 -3.19 -17.74 12.29
CA MET A 179 -2.42 -18.94 11.95
C MET A 179 -1.07 -19.04 12.68
N GLY A 180 -0.71 -18.03 13.46
CA GLY A 180 0.51 -18.00 14.26
C GLY A 180 1.77 -17.57 13.49
N VAL A 181 1.67 -17.31 12.19
CA VAL A 181 2.79 -16.90 11.33
C VAL A 181 3.41 -15.58 11.83
N LEU A 182 2.58 -14.67 12.32
CA LEU A 182 3.01 -13.33 12.76
C LEU A 182 3.17 -13.19 14.28
N ASN A 183 3.13 -14.28 15.05
CA ASN A 183 3.22 -14.24 16.52
C ASN A 183 4.49 -13.61 17.07
N SER A 184 5.56 -13.58 16.27
CA SER A 184 6.82 -12.95 16.63
C SER A 184 6.83 -11.43 16.43
N TYR A 185 5.77 -10.83 15.88
CA TYR A 185 5.72 -9.41 15.52
C TYR A 185 4.70 -8.63 16.35
N PRO A 186 4.84 -7.28 16.45
CA PRO A 186 3.96 -6.44 17.27
C PRO A 186 2.46 -6.56 16.98
N ILE A 187 2.07 -6.90 15.76
CA ILE A 187 0.66 -7.14 15.39
C ILE A 187 -0.02 -8.23 16.23
N ALA A 188 0.71 -9.22 16.74
CA ALA A 188 0.15 -10.28 17.58
C ALA A 188 -0.45 -9.76 18.91
N ALA A 189 -0.04 -8.56 19.33
CA ALA A 189 -0.60 -7.90 20.51
C ALA A 189 -1.86 -7.07 20.21
N ASP A 190 -2.42 -7.13 18.98
CA ASP A 190 -3.63 -6.40 18.61
C ASP A 190 -4.85 -6.89 19.41
N PRO A 191 -5.45 -6.05 20.27
CA PRO A 191 -6.60 -6.45 21.07
C PRO A 191 -7.82 -6.86 20.22
N THR A 192 -7.95 -6.31 19.01
CA THR A 192 -9.06 -6.64 18.10
C THR A 192 -9.03 -8.10 17.62
N LEU A 193 -7.85 -8.74 17.66
CA LEU A 193 -7.68 -10.14 17.32
C LEU A 193 -8.02 -11.09 18.47
N GLN A 194 -7.87 -10.65 19.72
CA GLN A 194 -8.10 -11.46 20.92
C GLN A 194 -9.59 -11.66 21.24
N VAL A 195 -10.44 -10.70 20.88
CA VAL A 195 -11.90 -10.77 21.08
C VAL A 195 -12.52 -11.85 20.18
N ALA A 196 -11.99 -12.04 18.96
CA ALA A 196 -12.53 -12.99 17.98
C ALA A 196 -12.25 -14.47 18.31
N GLY A 197 -11.26 -14.77 19.16
CA GLY A 197 -10.87 -16.14 19.52
C GLY A 197 -11.71 -16.79 20.62
N LYS A 198 -12.51 -16.02 21.37
CA LYS A 198 -13.29 -16.53 22.52
C LYS A 198 -14.63 -17.18 22.15
N THR A 199 -15.05 -17.14 20.89
CA THR A 199 -16.35 -17.66 20.41
C THR A 199 -16.31 -19.09 19.87
N SER A 200 -15.18 -19.81 20.00
CA SER A 200 -15.00 -21.16 19.42
C SER A 200 -14.52 -22.22 20.42
N ARG A 201 -14.92 -22.11 21.68
CA ARG A 201 -14.77 -23.19 22.67
C ARG A 201 -16.13 -23.65 23.17
#